data_AF-W1TRA6-F1
#
_entry.id   AF-W1TRA6-F1
#
_cell.length_a   1.000
_cell.length_b   1.000
_cell.length_c   1.000
_cell.angle_alpha   90.00
_cell.angle_beta   90.00
_cell.angle_gamma   90.00
#
_symmetry.space_group_name_H-M   'P 1'
#
loop_
_entity.id
_entity.type
_entity.pdbx_description
1 polymer ?
#
loop_
_entity_poly.entity_id
_entity_poly.type
_entity_poly.pdbx_seq_one_letter_code
_entity_poly.pdbx_strand_id
1 'polypeptide(L)'
;MKTRKRTLREVLVSAITGVEVKTIVPSPPSSTVGSSGTPSKSIYLVGDSLRVLPHATHYQTGQKIANWVKGRTYKILQVKNVHQSNSKRAYLLDGIKSWVLEQDVEGTTKGHSEQTYQAQKGDTYYGIARKFGLTVDALLVVNGLKKSDILKVGQTLKVNAASRTTTAIPTSVASRVVASALSKVGQKVTVPSNPYGGQCVALIDKIVQELTDKNMSYTNAIDCLKKAKSNGFQVIYDAWGVNPKAGDFYVIQTDGLVYGHIGVCVTDSDGKSIDGVEQNIDGYSDHNKNGINDQLEIGGGGITRRVKRQWMADGSLYDSTGTVKLGKVVGWFRIS
;
A
#
# COMPACT_ATOMS: atom_id res chain seq x y z
N MET A 1 -23.20 -39.69 -8.28
CA MET A 1 -21.80 -39.23 -8.14
C MET A 1 -21.64 -37.73 -8.51
N LYS A 2 -22.32 -36.80 -7.81
CA LYS A 2 -22.18 -35.35 -8.08
C LYS A 2 -22.29 -34.45 -6.84
N THR A 3 -21.97 -34.99 -5.66
CA THR A 3 -22.17 -34.27 -4.37
C THR A 3 -20.98 -34.44 -3.40
N ARG A 4 -19.75 -34.38 -3.91
CA ARG A 4 -18.52 -34.41 -3.08
C ARG A 4 -17.44 -33.40 -3.49
N LYS A 5 -17.76 -32.42 -4.36
CA LYS A 5 -16.80 -31.35 -4.75
C LYS A 5 -17.04 -30.00 -4.06
N ARG A 6 -18.04 -29.89 -3.18
CA ARG A 6 -18.40 -28.65 -2.47
C ARG A 6 -18.13 -28.79 -0.97
N THR A 7 -16.88 -29.03 -0.56
CA THR A 7 -16.46 -28.94 0.87
C THR A 7 -14.95 -29.02 1.13
N LEU A 8 -14.09 -28.65 0.18
CA LEU A 8 -12.65 -28.53 0.46
C LEU A 8 -12.17 -27.07 0.47
N ARG A 9 -12.76 -26.18 -0.33
CA ARG A 9 -12.41 -24.76 -0.34
C ARG A 9 -12.86 -24.00 0.91
N GLU A 10 -14.02 -24.30 1.47
CA GLU A 10 -14.55 -23.61 2.66
C GLU A 10 -13.80 -24.06 3.94
N VAL A 11 -13.42 -25.34 4.01
CA VAL A 11 -12.65 -25.89 5.13
C VAL A 11 -11.20 -25.38 5.13
N LEU A 12 -10.59 -25.22 3.94
CA LEU A 12 -9.21 -24.72 3.83
C LEU A 12 -9.07 -23.22 4.19
N VAL A 13 -10.10 -22.41 3.90
CA VAL A 13 -10.11 -20.97 4.25
C VAL A 13 -10.28 -20.76 5.75
N SER A 14 -11.14 -21.55 6.41
CA SER A 14 -11.31 -21.52 7.88
C SER A 14 -10.01 -21.87 8.61
N ALA A 15 -9.30 -22.90 8.15
CA ALA A 15 -8.08 -23.40 8.79
C ALA A 15 -6.86 -22.46 8.68
N ILE A 16 -6.86 -21.52 7.74
CA ILE A 16 -5.72 -20.59 7.53
C ILE A 16 -5.96 -19.22 8.22
N THR A 17 -7.22 -18.85 8.50
CA THR A 17 -7.54 -17.52 9.06
C THR A 17 -8.16 -17.52 10.46
N GLY A 18 -8.59 -18.66 10.99
CA GLY A 18 -9.26 -18.72 12.30
C GLY A 18 -10.55 -17.90 12.39
N VAL A 19 -11.28 -17.76 11.27
CA VAL A 19 -12.50 -16.94 11.18
C VAL A 19 -13.71 -17.82 10.88
N GLU A 20 -14.71 -17.76 11.75
CA GLU A 20 -16.06 -18.24 11.44
C GLU A 20 -16.80 -17.13 10.66
N VAL A 21 -16.97 -17.33 9.35
CA VAL A 21 -17.66 -16.37 8.46
C VAL A 21 -19.11 -16.82 8.30
N LYS A 22 -20.07 -16.06 8.83
CA LYS A 22 -21.49 -16.27 8.52
C LYS A 22 -21.83 -15.61 7.17
N THR A 23 -21.83 -16.39 6.11
CA THR A 23 -22.52 -16.02 4.87
C THR A 23 -24.03 -16.16 5.08
N ILE A 24 -24.76 -15.04 5.09
CA ILE A 24 -26.21 -15.07 5.00
C ILE A 24 -26.55 -15.20 3.51
N VAL A 25 -27.23 -16.29 3.14
CA VAL A 25 -27.80 -16.45 1.81
C VAL A 25 -28.96 -15.45 1.69
N PRO A 26 -29.00 -14.57 0.68
CA PRO A 26 -30.12 -13.65 0.53
C PRO A 26 -31.40 -14.43 0.23
N SER A 27 -32.44 -14.17 1.01
CA SER A 27 -33.80 -14.62 0.70
C SER A 27 -34.24 -14.06 -0.66
N PRO A 28 -34.98 -14.82 -1.49
CA PRO A 28 -35.49 -14.30 -2.76
C PRO A 28 -36.42 -13.10 -2.51
N PRO A 29 -36.37 -12.06 -3.37
CA PRO A 29 -37.19 -10.87 -3.19
C PRO A 29 -38.67 -11.22 -3.34
N SER A 30 -39.44 -10.98 -2.28
CA SER A 30 -40.90 -10.94 -2.33
C SER A 30 -41.34 -9.75 -3.20
N SER A 31 -42.15 -10.04 -4.22
CA SER A 31 -42.71 -9.06 -5.13
C SER A 31 -43.82 -8.25 -4.46
N THR A 32 -43.56 -6.98 -4.16
CA THR A 32 -44.61 -5.95 -4.09
C THR A 32 -44.02 -4.57 -4.40
N VAL A 33 -44.60 -3.93 -5.42
CA VAL A 33 -44.29 -2.60 -5.92
C VAL A 33 -44.79 -1.53 -4.94
N GLY A 34 -44.00 -0.49 -4.69
CA GLY A 34 -44.39 0.71 -3.94
C GLY A 34 -43.38 1.84 -4.14
N SER A 35 -43.88 2.98 -4.65
CA SER A 35 -43.16 4.15 -5.15
C SER A 35 -42.65 5.10 -4.03
N SER A 36 -41.72 5.98 -4.43
CA SER A 36 -41.35 7.29 -3.84
C SER A 36 -40.30 7.32 -2.72
N GLY A 37 -39.06 7.59 -3.13
CA GLY A 37 -37.98 8.08 -2.30
C GLY A 37 -36.80 8.45 -3.20
N THR A 38 -36.34 9.70 -3.16
CA THR A 38 -35.11 10.13 -3.86
C THR A 38 -34.00 9.13 -3.52
N PRO A 39 -33.36 8.47 -4.51
CA PRO A 39 -32.38 7.45 -4.20
C PRO A 39 -31.21 8.10 -3.48
N SER A 40 -30.96 7.66 -2.23
CA SER A 40 -29.73 8.00 -1.51
C SER A 40 -28.55 7.69 -2.42
N LYS A 41 -27.78 8.72 -2.81
CA LYS A 41 -26.63 8.58 -3.73
C LYS A 41 -25.73 7.48 -3.15
N SER A 42 -25.70 6.33 -3.83
CA SER A 42 -25.05 5.13 -3.31
C SER A 42 -23.56 5.42 -3.10
N ILE A 43 -23.01 4.99 -1.96
CA ILE A 43 -21.59 5.19 -1.67
C ILE A 43 -20.78 4.36 -2.67
N TYR A 44 -19.92 5.03 -3.44
CA TYR A 44 -18.95 4.35 -4.28
C TYR A 44 -17.80 3.80 -3.44
N LEU A 45 -17.45 2.53 -3.65
CA LEU A 45 -16.42 1.82 -2.90
C LEU A 45 -15.14 1.71 -3.73
N VAL A 46 -14.03 1.40 -3.06
CA VAL A 46 -12.78 1.03 -3.76
C VAL A 46 -13.09 -0.01 -4.84
N GLY A 47 -12.40 0.03 -5.98
CA GLY A 47 -12.64 -0.88 -7.09
C GLY A 47 -13.83 -0.56 -8.01
N ASP A 48 -14.79 0.28 -7.58
CA ASP A 48 -15.79 0.83 -8.48
C ASP A 48 -15.14 1.73 -9.54
N SER A 49 -15.91 2.08 -10.57
CA SER A 49 -15.45 2.96 -11.65
C SER A 49 -16.33 4.21 -11.72
N LEU A 50 -15.69 5.37 -11.75
CA LEU A 50 -16.33 6.67 -11.74
C LEU A 50 -15.94 7.48 -12.96
N ARG A 51 -16.94 8.06 -13.60
CA ARG A 51 -16.77 9.06 -14.63
C ARG A 51 -16.58 10.42 -13.97
N VAL A 52 -15.53 11.14 -14.35
CA VAL A 52 -15.34 12.54 -13.95
C VAL A 52 -16.24 13.42 -14.79
N LEU A 53 -17.08 14.21 -14.16
CA LEU A 53 -18.13 14.99 -14.85
C LEU A 53 -17.54 16.18 -15.63
N PRO A 54 -18.15 16.58 -16.76
CA PRO A 54 -17.68 17.72 -17.56
C PRO A 54 -17.57 19.05 -16.79
N HIS A 55 -18.42 19.26 -15.78
CA HIS A 55 -18.40 20.47 -14.95
C HIS A 55 -17.32 20.47 -13.87
N ALA A 56 -16.59 19.37 -13.67
CA ALA A 56 -15.57 19.27 -12.64
C ALA A 56 -14.46 20.32 -12.89
N THR A 57 -14.19 21.19 -11.91
CA THR A 57 -13.26 22.31 -12.07
C THR A 57 -11.93 22.08 -11.37
N HIS A 58 -11.93 21.58 -10.14
CA HIS A 58 -10.74 21.42 -9.31
C HIS A 58 -10.72 20.06 -8.61
N TYR A 59 -9.53 19.50 -8.47
CA TYR A 59 -9.30 18.36 -7.58
C TYR A 59 -9.57 18.78 -6.14
N GLN A 60 -9.76 17.81 -5.26
CA GLN A 60 -9.93 18.05 -3.81
C GLN A 60 -8.80 18.92 -3.23
N THR A 61 -7.59 18.80 -3.78
CA THR A 61 -6.37 19.52 -3.41
C THR A 61 -6.27 20.94 -3.99
N GLY A 62 -7.26 21.38 -4.78
CA GLY A 62 -7.38 22.75 -5.30
C GLY A 62 -6.76 22.97 -6.68
N GLN A 63 -5.98 22.05 -7.24
CA GLN A 63 -5.46 22.17 -8.61
C GLN A 63 -6.59 22.01 -9.64
N LYS A 64 -6.49 22.73 -10.76
CA LYS A 64 -7.46 22.62 -11.86
C LYS A 64 -7.46 21.20 -12.45
N ILE A 65 -8.65 20.68 -12.74
CA ILE A 65 -8.82 19.41 -13.44
C ILE A 65 -8.59 19.64 -14.93
N ALA A 66 -7.62 18.91 -15.49
CA ALA A 66 -7.31 18.99 -16.91
C ALA A 66 -8.46 18.48 -17.78
N ASN A 67 -8.66 19.08 -18.96
CA ASN A 67 -9.78 18.73 -19.85
C ASN A 67 -9.76 17.26 -20.29
N TRP A 68 -8.58 16.66 -20.46
CA TRP A 68 -8.45 15.25 -20.82
C TRP A 68 -8.96 14.29 -19.73
N VAL A 69 -9.14 14.76 -18.50
CA VAL A 69 -9.67 13.97 -17.39
C VAL A 69 -11.20 13.90 -17.41
N LYS A 70 -11.83 14.96 -17.91
CA LYS A 70 -13.28 15.12 -17.88
C LYS A 70 -13.95 14.19 -18.90
N GLY A 71 -15.10 13.67 -18.53
CA GLY A 71 -15.88 12.73 -19.33
C GLY A 71 -15.33 11.30 -19.38
N ARG A 72 -14.15 11.04 -18.81
CA ARG A 72 -13.53 9.71 -18.76
C ARG A 72 -13.85 8.98 -17.47
N THR A 73 -13.83 7.65 -17.54
CA THR A 73 -14.07 6.75 -16.41
C THR A 73 -12.76 6.21 -15.85
N TYR A 74 -12.65 6.24 -14.52
CA TYR A 74 -11.48 5.80 -13.77
C TYR A 74 -11.88 4.88 -12.63
N LYS A 75 -10.98 3.96 -12.30
CA LYS A 75 -11.16 3.07 -11.16
C LYS A 75 -10.84 3.78 -9.84
N ILE A 76 -11.64 3.53 -8.81
CA ILE A 76 -11.38 4.05 -7.45
C ILE A 76 -10.28 3.22 -6.79
N LEU A 77 -9.19 3.88 -6.39
CA LEU A 77 -8.12 3.29 -5.60
C LEU A 77 -8.34 3.45 -4.10
N GLN A 78 -8.86 4.60 -3.68
CA GLN A 78 -9.12 4.92 -2.28
C GLN A 78 -10.33 5.83 -2.16
N VAL A 79 -10.97 5.79 -1.00
CA VAL A 79 -12.04 6.70 -0.61
C VAL A 79 -11.72 7.26 0.78
N LYS A 80 -12.06 8.53 1.00
CA LYS A 80 -11.96 9.17 2.31
C LYS A 80 -13.12 10.13 2.55
N ASN A 81 -13.43 10.39 3.81
CA ASN A 81 -14.30 11.49 4.20
C ASN A 81 -13.58 12.83 3.98
N VAL A 82 -14.32 13.85 3.56
CA VAL A 82 -13.83 15.23 3.44
C VAL A 82 -14.85 16.21 4.00
N HIS A 83 -14.39 17.41 4.33
CA HIS A 83 -15.23 18.53 4.74
C HIS A 83 -15.18 19.60 3.66
N GLN A 84 -15.96 19.43 2.60
CA GLN A 84 -16.11 20.42 1.53
C GLN A 84 -17.59 20.75 1.32
N SER A 85 -17.87 21.97 0.86
CA SER A 85 -19.22 22.55 0.80
C SER A 85 -20.27 21.63 0.20
N ASN A 86 -19.90 20.88 -0.85
CA ASN A 86 -20.82 20.01 -1.58
C ASN A 86 -20.40 18.53 -1.58
N SER A 87 -19.43 18.13 -0.74
CA SER A 87 -18.85 16.78 -0.78
C SER A 87 -18.74 16.14 0.60
N LYS A 88 -19.38 14.99 0.75
CA LYS A 88 -19.15 13.98 1.80
C LYS A 88 -17.73 13.42 1.75
N ARG A 89 -17.29 13.18 0.51
CA ARG A 89 -16.21 12.24 0.19
C ARG A 89 -15.34 12.74 -0.95
N ALA A 90 -14.15 12.17 -1.02
CA ALA A 90 -13.28 12.23 -2.19
C ALA A 90 -12.80 10.84 -2.58
N TYR A 91 -12.52 10.67 -3.86
CA TYR A 91 -12.10 9.41 -4.46
C TYR A 91 -10.74 9.58 -5.14
N LEU A 92 -9.77 8.75 -4.77
CA LEU A 92 -8.49 8.68 -5.45
C LEU A 92 -8.68 7.84 -6.71
N LEU A 93 -8.53 8.45 -7.88
CA LEU A 93 -8.78 7.78 -9.15
C LEU A 93 -7.49 7.25 -9.78
N ASP A 94 -7.55 6.03 -10.29
CA ASP A 94 -6.45 5.38 -11.00
C ASP A 94 -6.13 6.11 -12.32
N GLY A 95 -4.90 5.99 -12.80
CA GLY A 95 -4.42 6.70 -14.00
C GLY A 95 -4.13 8.19 -13.81
N ILE A 96 -4.93 8.92 -13.01
CA ILE A 96 -4.71 10.35 -12.70
C ILE A 96 -4.08 10.59 -11.33
N LYS A 97 -4.12 9.58 -10.45
CA LYS A 97 -3.55 9.59 -9.09
C LYS A 97 -3.90 10.85 -8.29
N SER A 98 -5.12 11.35 -8.49
CA SER A 98 -5.62 12.59 -7.89
C SER A 98 -6.99 12.38 -7.25
N TRP A 99 -7.27 13.12 -6.18
CA TRP A 99 -8.52 13.06 -5.44
C TRP A 99 -9.60 13.90 -6.12
N VAL A 100 -10.67 13.27 -6.59
CA VAL A 100 -11.84 13.94 -7.18
C VAL A 100 -13.00 13.88 -6.19
N LEU A 101 -13.74 14.98 -6.07
CA LEU A 101 -14.81 15.12 -5.10
C LEU A 101 -16.09 14.42 -5.55
N GLU A 102 -16.92 14.02 -4.59
CA GLU A 102 -18.16 13.27 -4.82
C GLU A 102 -19.22 13.98 -5.70
N GLN A 103 -19.25 15.31 -5.72
CA GLN A 103 -20.13 16.09 -6.61
C GLN A 103 -19.63 16.13 -8.07
N ASP A 104 -18.36 15.79 -8.29
CA ASP A 104 -17.69 15.89 -9.59
C ASP A 104 -17.58 14.53 -10.30
N VAL A 105 -18.24 13.51 -9.76
CA VAL A 105 -18.21 12.12 -10.25
C VAL A 105 -19.60 11.49 -10.29
N GLU A 106 -19.76 10.59 -11.25
CA GLU A 106 -20.91 9.70 -11.38
C GLU A 106 -20.47 8.27 -11.70
N GLY A 107 -21.32 7.30 -11.38
CA GLY A 107 -21.09 5.91 -11.72
C GLY A 107 -22.16 4.99 -11.12
N THR A 108 -22.04 3.71 -11.40
CA THR A 108 -22.88 2.64 -10.83
C THR A 108 -22.03 1.80 -9.90
N THR A 109 -22.53 1.53 -8.69
CA THR A 109 -21.90 0.56 -7.79
C THR A 109 -22.02 -0.83 -8.42
N LYS A 110 -20.91 -1.55 -8.59
CA LYS A 110 -21.03 -2.99 -8.88
C LYS A 110 -21.66 -3.66 -7.67
N GLY A 111 -22.51 -4.67 -7.86
CA GLY A 111 -23.15 -5.40 -6.76
C GLY A 111 -22.10 -5.96 -5.79
N HIS A 112 -21.79 -5.21 -4.74
CA HIS A 112 -20.88 -5.62 -3.69
C HIS A 112 -21.66 -6.59 -2.81
N SER A 113 -21.15 -7.81 -2.63
CA SER A 113 -21.72 -8.74 -1.65
C SER A 113 -21.56 -8.10 -0.27
N GLU A 114 -22.68 -7.88 0.43
CA GLU A 114 -22.65 -7.27 1.75
C GLU A 114 -21.98 -8.25 2.73
N GLN A 115 -20.79 -7.87 3.22
CA GLN A 115 -20.02 -8.63 4.20
C GLN A 115 -19.94 -7.80 5.47
N THR A 116 -20.24 -8.42 6.61
CA THR A 116 -20.17 -7.77 7.92
C THR A 116 -19.21 -8.50 8.85
N TYR A 117 -18.64 -7.76 9.79
CA TYR A 117 -17.75 -8.27 10.82
C TYR A 117 -18.12 -7.68 12.17
N GLN A 118 -18.25 -8.53 13.19
CA GLN A 118 -18.51 -8.10 14.56
C GLN A 118 -17.18 -7.91 15.29
N ALA A 119 -16.93 -6.70 15.76
CA ALA A 119 -15.70 -6.35 16.46
C ALA A 119 -15.53 -7.16 17.75
N GLN A 120 -14.35 -7.72 17.95
CA GLN A 120 -13.98 -8.52 19.11
C GLN A 120 -13.14 -7.71 20.11
N LYS A 121 -12.99 -8.24 21.33
CA LYS A 121 -12.11 -7.62 22.33
C LYS A 121 -10.68 -7.57 21.81
N GLY A 122 -10.09 -6.38 21.78
CA GLY A 122 -8.74 -6.14 21.27
C GLY A 122 -8.65 -5.77 19.79
N ASP A 123 -9.78 -5.78 19.06
CA ASP A 123 -9.81 -5.28 17.70
C ASP A 123 -9.58 -3.76 17.64
N THR A 124 -8.98 -3.32 16.53
CA THR A 124 -8.86 -1.91 16.17
C THR A 124 -9.37 -1.73 14.74
N TYR A 125 -9.80 -0.53 14.36
CA TYR A 125 -10.15 -0.24 12.96
C TYR A 125 -8.99 -0.57 12.01
N TYR A 126 -7.74 -0.36 12.45
CA TYR A 126 -6.55 -0.73 11.69
C TYR A 126 -6.45 -2.25 11.48
N GLY A 127 -6.57 -3.04 12.57
CA GLY A 127 -6.53 -4.50 12.50
C GLY A 127 -7.63 -5.08 11.61
N ILE A 128 -8.87 -4.58 11.76
CA ILE A 128 -10.02 -4.98 10.96
C ILE A 128 -9.82 -4.59 9.49
N ALA A 129 -9.47 -3.33 9.22
CA ALA A 129 -9.25 -2.88 7.84
C ALA A 129 -8.18 -3.74 7.14
N ARG A 130 -7.05 -4.01 7.82
CA ARG A 130 -6.01 -4.92 7.31
C ARG A 130 -6.52 -6.34 7.06
N LYS A 131 -7.32 -6.89 7.99
CA LYS A 131 -7.91 -8.24 7.88
C LYS A 131 -8.78 -8.39 6.63
N PHE A 132 -9.48 -7.32 6.23
CA PHE A 132 -10.37 -7.30 5.06
C PHE A 132 -9.77 -6.61 3.83
N GLY A 133 -8.49 -6.23 3.85
CA GLY A 133 -7.82 -5.57 2.73
C GLY A 133 -8.37 -4.17 2.40
N LEU A 134 -8.93 -3.48 3.40
CA LEU A 134 -9.43 -2.12 3.33
C LEU A 134 -8.38 -1.14 3.88
N THR A 135 -8.45 0.13 3.47
CA THR A 135 -7.85 1.20 4.26
C THR A 135 -8.76 1.52 5.45
N VAL A 136 -8.20 2.06 6.53
CA VAL A 136 -9.01 2.54 7.68
C VAL A 136 -10.04 3.56 7.18
N ASP A 137 -9.64 4.48 6.30
CA ASP A 137 -10.55 5.46 5.71
C ASP A 137 -11.70 4.79 4.93
N ALA A 138 -11.43 3.74 4.14
CA ALA A 138 -12.47 3.02 3.43
C ALA A 138 -13.43 2.29 4.38
N LEU A 139 -12.89 1.65 5.43
CA LEU A 139 -13.69 1.00 6.47
C LEU A 139 -14.58 2.01 7.20
N LEU A 140 -14.06 3.18 7.55
CA LEU A 140 -14.85 4.20 8.23
C LEU A 140 -15.93 4.78 7.29
N VAL A 141 -15.60 5.08 6.04
CA VAL A 141 -16.54 5.62 5.03
C VAL A 141 -17.73 4.69 4.82
N VAL A 142 -17.50 3.39 4.61
CA VAL A 142 -18.59 2.43 4.34
C VAL A 142 -19.50 2.23 5.56
N ASN A 143 -18.99 2.51 6.76
CA ASN A 143 -19.74 2.45 8.01
C ASN A 143 -20.30 3.80 8.46
N GLY A 144 -20.06 4.88 7.70
CA GLY A 144 -20.49 6.23 8.09
C GLY A 144 -19.80 6.77 9.34
N LEU A 145 -18.62 6.25 9.68
CA LEU A 145 -17.85 6.59 10.87
C LEU A 145 -16.78 7.65 10.56
N LYS A 146 -16.34 8.35 11.61
CA LYS A 146 -15.25 9.31 11.62
C LYS A 146 -14.02 8.71 12.32
N LYS A 147 -12.84 9.28 12.06
CA LYS A 147 -11.59 8.87 12.75
C LYS A 147 -11.65 9.05 14.26
N SER A 148 -12.50 9.96 14.75
CA SER A 148 -12.74 10.21 16.16
C SER A 148 -13.64 9.17 16.84
N ASP A 149 -14.36 8.35 16.06
CA ASP A 149 -15.32 7.40 16.63
C ASP A 149 -14.55 6.21 17.22
N ILE A 150 -14.95 5.77 18.41
CA ILE A 150 -14.29 4.66 19.11
C ILE A 150 -14.94 3.33 18.69
N LEU A 151 -14.11 2.34 18.31
CA LEU A 151 -14.59 0.98 18.03
C LEU A 151 -15.06 0.32 19.31
N LYS A 152 -16.32 -0.12 19.35
CA LYS A 152 -16.88 -0.85 20.49
C LYS A 152 -16.85 -2.35 20.26
N VAL A 153 -16.53 -3.12 21.30
CA VAL A 153 -16.67 -4.58 21.26
C VAL A 153 -18.14 -4.93 20.97
N GLY A 154 -18.37 -5.86 20.05
CA GLY A 154 -19.69 -6.24 19.58
C GLY A 154 -20.25 -5.35 18.46
N GLN A 155 -19.58 -4.25 18.09
CA GLN A 155 -20.00 -3.39 16.98
C GLN A 155 -19.92 -4.14 15.65
N THR A 156 -21.02 -4.17 14.92
CA THR A 156 -21.05 -4.76 13.57
C THR A 156 -20.61 -3.73 12.55
N LEU A 157 -19.57 -4.04 11.80
CA LEU A 157 -19.04 -3.21 10.72
C LEU A 157 -19.32 -3.85 9.37
N LYS A 158 -19.79 -3.06 8.41
CA LYS A 158 -19.72 -3.36 6.99
C LYS A 158 -18.26 -3.42 6.59
N VAL A 159 -17.84 -4.57 6.10
CA VAL A 159 -16.47 -4.83 5.62
C VAL A 159 -16.51 -5.20 4.15
N ASN A 160 -17.50 -4.67 3.42
CA ASN A 160 -17.65 -4.80 1.98
C ASN A 160 -16.30 -4.46 1.34
N ALA A 161 -15.50 -5.49 1.07
CA ALA A 161 -14.43 -5.36 0.14
C ALA A 161 -15.12 -4.92 -1.14
N ALA A 162 -14.54 -3.90 -1.78
CA ALA A 162 -14.55 -3.83 -3.23
C ALA A 162 -14.64 -5.26 -3.74
N SER A 163 -15.80 -5.69 -4.27
CA SER A 163 -15.86 -6.98 -4.92
C SER A 163 -14.77 -6.85 -5.95
N ARG A 164 -13.65 -7.55 -5.73
CA ARG A 164 -12.55 -7.54 -6.67
C ARG A 164 -13.23 -8.15 -7.89
N THR A 165 -13.72 -7.31 -8.81
CA THR A 165 -13.44 -7.54 -10.21
C THR A 165 -11.94 -7.68 -10.14
N THR A 166 -11.52 -8.94 -10.17
CA THR A 166 -10.19 -9.46 -9.91
C THR A 166 -9.14 -8.44 -10.31
N THR A 167 -8.87 -7.48 -9.42
CA THR A 167 -7.58 -6.82 -9.41
C THR A 167 -6.78 -7.95 -8.89
N ALA A 168 -6.14 -8.67 -9.82
CA ALA A 168 -5.39 -9.85 -9.53
C ALA A 168 -4.74 -9.64 -8.17
N ILE A 169 -4.90 -10.57 -7.22
CA ILE A 169 -3.93 -10.69 -6.13
C ILE A 169 -2.60 -10.40 -6.80
N PRO A 170 -1.82 -9.38 -6.39
CA PRO A 170 -0.56 -9.07 -7.05
C PRO A 170 0.16 -10.40 -7.26
N THR A 171 0.10 -10.86 -8.50
CA THR A 171 0.19 -12.31 -8.79
C THR A 171 1.65 -12.65 -8.88
N SER A 172 2.44 -11.65 -9.26
CA SER A 172 3.86 -11.59 -9.04
C SER A 172 4.17 -11.24 -7.58
N VAL A 173 5.22 -11.90 -7.09
CA VAL A 173 5.86 -11.58 -5.82
C VAL A 173 6.32 -10.11 -5.78
N ALA A 174 6.83 -9.59 -6.91
CA ALA A 174 7.22 -8.19 -7.08
C ALA A 174 6.12 -7.20 -6.65
N SER A 175 4.88 -7.37 -7.12
CA SER A 175 3.80 -6.45 -6.75
C SER A 175 3.36 -6.60 -5.28
N ARG A 176 3.57 -7.77 -4.66
CA ARG A 176 3.35 -7.97 -3.21
C ARG A 176 4.42 -7.25 -2.38
N VAL A 177 5.67 -7.28 -2.83
CA VAL A 177 6.78 -6.51 -2.22
C VAL A 177 6.46 -5.02 -2.25
N VAL A 178 6.11 -4.48 -3.41
CA VAL A 178 5.75 -3.05 -3.56
C VAL A 178 4.58 -2.67 -2.64
N ALA A 179 3.51 -3.47 -2.63
CA ALA A 179 2.36 -3.21 -1.77
C ALA A 179 2.74 -3.21 -0.28
N SER A 180 3.57 -4.18 0.15
CA SER A 180 4.05 -4.25 1.53
C SER A 180 4.92 -3.03 1.89
N ALA A 181 5.85 -2.63 1.02
CA ALA A 181 6.71 -1.46 1.23
C ALA A 181 5.88 -0.16 1.33
N LEU A 182 4.96 0.07 0.39
CA LEU A 182 4.11 1.25 0.39
C LEU A 182 3.18 1.32 1.61
N SER A 183 2.69 0.17 2.10
CA SER A 183 1.83 0.14 3.30
C SER A 183 2.56 0.56 4.58
N LYS A 184 3.89 0.54 4.57
CA LYS A 184 4.72 0.83 5.74
C LYS A 184 5.16 2.29 5.81
N VAL A 185 5.09 3.06 4.72
CA VAL A 185 5.48 4.49 4.70
C VAL A 185 4.87 5.25 5.87
N GLY A 186 5.68 6.03 6.57
CA GLY A 186 5.27 6.77 7.77
C GLY A 186 5.31 5.95 9.06
N GLN A 187 5.87 4.73 9.04
CA GLN A 187 6.00 3.87 10.22
C GLN A 187 7.46 3.55 10.52
N LYS A 188 7.79 3.40 11.81
CA LYS A 188 9.05 2.81 12.27
C LYS A 188 8.91 1.29 12.21
N VAL A 189 9.60 0.67 11.26
CA VAL A 189 9.57 -0.78 11.06
C VAL A 189 10.66 -1.44 11.88
N THR A 190 10.26 -2.40 12.69
CA THR A 190 11.14 -3.22 13.52
C THR A 190 10.91 -4.71 13.24
N VAL A 191 11.92 -5.53 13.51
CA VAL A 191 11.85 -6.99 13.41
C VAL A 191 12.54 -7.60 14.64
N PRO A 192 12.07 -8.75 15.17
CA PRO A 192 12.68 -9.38 16.35
C PRO A 192 14.15 -9.76 16.16
N SER A 193 14.56 -10.04 14.92
CA SER A 193 15.94 -10.31 14.51
C SER A 193 16.88 -9.11 14.66
N ASN A 194 16.35 -7.89 14.82
CA ASN A 194 17.10 -6.65 14.90
C ASN A 194 16.93 -5.98 16.27
N PRO A 195 17.95 -5.98 17.15
CA PRO A 195 17.88 -5.33 18.45
C PRO A 195 17.95 -3.79 18.39
N TYR A 196 18.37 -3.20 17.27
CA TYR A 196 18.54 -1.75 17.06
C TYR A 196 17.36 -1.13 16.28
N GLY A 197 16.16 -1.71 16.42
CA GLY A 197 14.99 -1.49 15.57
C GLY A 197 14.81 -0.09 14.97
N GLY A 198 14.43 -0.02 13.68
CA GLY A 198 14.35 1.24 12.93
C GLY A 198 15.44 1.41 11.87
N GLN A 199 16.33 0.42 11.68
CA GLN A 199 17.39 0.45 10.65
C GLN A 199 16.85 0.16 9.23
N CYS A 200 17.62 0.47 8.18
CA CYS A 200 17.24 0.23 6.78
C CYS A 200 16.90 -1.23 6.49
N VAL A 201 17.69 -2.17 7.01
CA VAL A 201 17.47 -3.61 6.82
C VAL A 201 16.19 -4.10 7.50
N ALA A 202 15.68 -3.41 8.52
CA ALA A 202 14.46 -3.84 9.22
C ALA A 202 13.22 -3.79 8.30
N LEU A 203 13.13 -2.79 7.42
CA LEU A 203 12.07 -2.72 6.41
C LEU A 203 12.12 -3.95 5.49
N ILE A 204 13.31 -4.28 5.01
CA ILE A 204 13.53 -5.36 4.04
C ILE A 204 13.27 -6.71 4.69
N ASP A 205 13.84 -6.94 5.87
CA ASP A 205 13.65 -8.18 6.64
C ASP A 205 12.17 -8.40 6.97
N LYS A 206 11.44 -7.33 7.33
CA LYS A 206 10.00 -7.42 7.57
C LYS A 206 9.23 -7.87 6.33
N ILE A 207 9.55 -7.32 5.15
CA ILE A 207 8.90 -7.71 3.90
C ILE A 207 9.24 -9.15 3.54
N VAL A 208 10.50 -9.57 3.71
CA VAL A 208 10.93 -10.95 3.45
C VAL A 208 10.18 -11.94 4.36
N GLN A 209 10.06 -11.66 5.66
CA GLN A 209 9.31 -12.49 6.62
C GLN A 209 7.80 -12.53 6.35
N GLU A 210 7.23 -11.48 5.75
CA GLU A 210 5.80 -11.45 5.39
C GLU A 210 5.48 -12.25 4.12
N LEU A 211 6.46 -12.40 3.22
CA LEU A 211 6.25 -12.97 1.90
C LEU A 211 6.88 -14.35 1.71
N THR A 212 7.79 -14.74 2.60
CA THR A 212 8.56 -15.98 2.56
C THR A 212 8.68 -16.58 3.96
N ASP A 213 9.23 -17.79 4.05
CA ASP A 213 9.64 -18.46 5.29
C ASP A 213 11.07 -18.06 5.75
N LYS A 214 11.67 -17.04 5.13
CA LYS A 214 13.06 -16.62 5.33
C LYS A 214 13.13 -15.27 6.06
N ASN A 215 14.35 -14.90 6.45
CA ASN A 215 14.68 -13.58 6.99
C ASN A 215 16.05 -13.11 6.47
N MET A 216 16.39 -11.85 6.73
CA MET A 216 17.69 -11.27 6.38
C MET A 216 18.72 -11.40 7.51
N SER A 217 18.36 -12.02 8.63
CA SER A 217 19.24 -12.33 9.78
C SER A 217 20.03 -11.14 10.33
N TYR A 218 19.47 -9.93 10.19
CA TYR A 218 20.05 -8.67 10.65
C TYR A 218 21.54 -8.49 10.30
N THR A 219 21.86 -8.64 9.02
CA THR A 219 23.18 -8.31 8.46
C THR A 219 23.27 -6.82 8.09
N ASN A 220 24.47 -6.31 7.80
CA ASN A 220 24.61 -4.95 7.29
C ASN A 220 23.92 -4.82 5.92
N ALA A 221 23.48 -3.61 5.56
CA ALA A 221 22.82 -3.40 4.28
C ALA A 221 23.70 -3.80 3.09
N ILE A 222 25.01 -3.51 3.15
CA ILE A 222 25.97 -3.91 2.10
C ILE A 222 26.08 -5.43 1.91
N ASP A 223 25.86 -6.21 2.98
CA ASP A 223 25.95 -7.67 2.98
C ASP A 223 24.64 -8.35 2.53
N CYS A 224 23.57 -7.58 2.34
CA CYS A 224 22.25 -8.11 2.00
C CYS A 224 22.22 -8.84 0.65
N LEU A 225 23.06 -8.48 -0.33
CA LEU A 225 23.15 -9.22 -1.60
C LEU A 225 23.69 -10.65 -1.38
N LYS A 226 24.72 -10.80 -0.52
CA LYS A 226 25.28 -12.11 -0.16
C LYS A 226 24.25 -12.94 0.61
N LYS A 227 23.55 -12.31 1.57
CA LYS A 227 22.48 -12.98 2.32
C LYS A 227 21.32 -13.40 1.41
N ALA A 228 20.88 -12.54 0.50
CA ALA A 228 19.83 -12.85 -0.46
C ALA A 228 20.20 -14.05 -1.33
N LYS A 229 21.44 -14.09 -1.83
CA LYS A 229 21.96 -15.25 -2.57
C LYS A 229 21.92 -16.53 -1.74
N SER A 230 22.33 -16.49 -0.47
CA SER A 230 22.24 -17.65 0.44
C SER A 230 20.81 -18.09 0.73
N ASN A 231 19.87 -17.15 0.70
CA ASN A 231 18.44 -17.42 0.83
C ASN A 231 17.83 -18.00 -0.46
N GLY A 232 18.59 -18.07 -1.57
CA GLY A 232 18.12 -18.56 -2.87
C GLY A 232 17.39 -17.51 -3.70
N PHE A 233 17.45 -16.23 -3.31
CA PHE A 233 16.85 -15.14 -4.08
C PHE A 233 17.71 -14.79 -5.30
N GLN A 234 17.06 -14.29 -6.35
CA GLN A 234 17.78 -13.80 -7.53
C GLN A 234 18.52 -12.51 -7.16
N VAL A 235 19.84 -12.49 -7.39
CA VAL A 235 20.70 -11.32 -7.19
C VAL A 235 21.21 -10.83 -8.53
N ILE A 236 21.15 -9.52 -8.75
CA ILE A 236 21.57 -8.83 -9.96
C ILE A 236 22.51 -7.70 -9.52
N TYR A 237 23.68 -7.61 -10.11
CA TYR A 237 24.64 -6.54 -9.81
C TYR A 237 24.43 -5.37 -10.76
N ASP A 238 24.77 -4.17 -10.30
CA ASP A 238 24.73 -2.97 -11.14
C ASP A 238 25.66 -3.14 -12.35
N ALA A 239 25.15 -2.82 -13.54
CA ALA A 239 25.86 -2.86 -14.80
C ALA A 239 25.14 -1.97 -15.82
N TRP A 240 25.90 -1.46 -16.79
CA TRP A 240 25.35 -0.58 -17.83
C TRP A 240 24.18 -1.25 -18.58
N GLY A 241 23.04 -0.56 -18.65
CA GLY A 241 21.83 -1.04 -19.31
C GLY A 241 21.01 -2.06 -18.51
N VAL A 242 21.43 -2.40 -17.29
CA VAL A 242 20.72 -3.29 -16.38
C VAL A 242 20.05 -2.43 -15.30
N ASN A 243 18.71 -2.45 -15.24
CA ASN A 243 17.95 -1.57 -14.34
C ASN A 243 17.15 -2.38 -13.30
N PRO A 244 17.05 -1.90 -12.05
CA PRO A 244 16.17 -2.51 -11.06
C PRO A 244 14.70 -2.32 -11.44
N LYS A 245 13.89 -3.31 -11.06
CA LYS A 245 12.45 -3.37 -11.33
C LYS A 245 11.64 -3.12 -10.06
N ALA A 246 10.36 -2.81 -10.22
CA ALA A 246 9.42 -2.75 -9.12
C ALA A 246 9.47 -4.04 -8.30
N GLY A 247 9.64 -3.93 -6.98
CA GLY A 247 9.78 -5.05 -6.06
C GLY A 247 11.21 -5.55 -5.85
N ASP A 248 12.19 -4.98 -6.54
CA ASP A 248 13.60 -5.25 -6.26
C ASP A 248 14.05 -4.50 -4.99
N PHE A 249 14.95 -5.11 -4.25
CA PHE A 249 15.62 -4.52 -3.08
C PHE A 249 17.00 -4.04 -3.49
N TYR A 250 17.19 -2.74 -3.66
CA TYR A 250 18.47 -2.16 -4.09
C TYR A 250 19.39 -1.89 -2.91
N VAL A 251 20.65 -2.27 -3.06
CA VAL A 251 21.72 -2.10 -2.07
C VAL A 251 22.68 -1.04 -2.59
N ILE A 252 23.01 -0.09 -1.72
CA ILE A 252 24.02 0.93 -1.98
C ILE A 252 25.17 0.81 -1.00
N GLN A 253 26.37 1.04 -1.50
CA GLN A 253 27.54 1.33 -0.69
C GLN A 253 27.57 2.83 -0.42
N THR A 254 27.42 3.22 0.84
CA THR A 254 27.42 4.63 1.24
C THR A 254 28.84 5.18 1.25
N ASP A 255 29.00 6.46 0.93
CA ASP A 255 30.30 7.12 1.00
C ASP A 255 30.66 7.33 2.49
N GLY A 256 31.80 6.80 2.93
CA GLY A 256 32.34 7.02 4.28
C GLY A 256 31.76 6.15 5.41
N LEU A 257 30.81 5.24 5.13
CA LEU A 257 30.28 4.30 6.12
C LEU A 257 30.31 2.85 5.61
N VAL A 258 30.69 1.92 6.51
CA VAL A 258 30.91 0.51 6.16
C VAL A 258 29.62 -0.33 6.14
N TYR A 259 28.50 0.20 6.64
CA TYR A 259 27.25 -0.55 6.77
C TYR A 259 26.45 -0.62 5.46
N GLY A 260 26.65 0.34 4.55
CA GLY A 260 25.83 0.52 3.35
C GLY A 260 24.40 0.97 3.66
N HIS A 261 23.53 0.96 2.65
CA HIS A 261 22.10 1.23 2.79
C HIS A 261 21.28 0.39 1.81
N ILE A 262 19.99 0.20 2.10
CA ILE A 262 19.10 -0.65 1.32
C ILE A 262 17.69 -0.06 1.25
N GLY A 263 17.05 -0.18 0.09
CA GLY A 263 15.68 0.26 -0.13
C GLY A 263 14.89 -0.68 -1.03
N VAL A 264 13.60 -0.38 -1.22
CA VAL A 264 12.69 -1.13 -2.10
C VAL A 264 12.32 -0.28 -3.30
N CYS A 265 12.52 -0.78 -4.53
CA CYS A 265 12.01 -0.15 -5.74
C CYS A 265 10.48 -0.30 -5.80
N VAL A 266 9.75 0.79 -5.99
CA VAL A 266 8.27 0.75 -6.13
C VAL A 266 7.79 0.88 -7.57
N THR A 267 8.68 1.29 -8.48
CA THR A 267 8.48 1.28 -9.92
C THR A 267 9.70 0.70 -10.62
N ASP A 268 9.55 0.32 -11.89
CA ASP A 268 10.70 -0.01 -12.73
C ASP A 268 11.56 1.24 -12.92
N SER A 269 12.88 1.07 -12.84
CA SER A 269 13.83 2.14 -13.11
C SER A 269 14.06 2.31 -14.61
N ASP A 270 14.16 3.56 -15.05
CA ASP A 270 14.55 3.96 -16.39
C ASP A 270 16.08 4.02 -16.58
N GLY A 271 16.86 3.63 -15.57
CA GLY A 271 18.32 3.76 -15.57
C GLY A 271 18.82 5.16 -15.23
N LYS A 272 17.93 6.08 -14.86
CA LYS A 272 18.25 7.46 -14.46
C LYS A 272 17.72 7.82 -13.07
N SER A 273 16.75 7.05 -12.57
CA SER A 273 16.17 7.29 -11.26
C SER A 273 15.67 6.02 -10.60
N ILE A 274 15.60 6.04 -9.27
CA ILE A 274 14.97 5.01 -8.45
C ILE A 274 13.87 5.67 -7.63
N ASP A 275 12.62 5.26 -7.83
CA ASP A 275 11.51 5.57 -6.94
C ASP A 275 11.36 4.41 -5.96
N GLY A 276 11.35 4.72 -4.66
CA GLY A 276 11.41 3.69 -3.64
C GLY A 276 10.79 4.03 -2.30
N VAL A 277 10.88 3.05 -1.41
CA VAL A 277 10.66 3.20 0.03
C VAL A 277 11.93 2.80 0.75
N GLU A 278 12.39 3.68 1.63
CA GLU A 278 13.57 3.48 2.46
C GLU A 278 13.21 3.72 3.93
N GLN A 279 14.03 3.17 4.83
CA GLN A 279 14.05 3.51 6.24
C GLN A 279 15.50 3.80 6.62
N ASN A 280 15.75 4.79 7.48
CA ASN A 280 17.06 5.09 8.07
C ASN A 280 18.23 4.98 7.09
N ILE A 281 18.56 6.08 6.41
CA ILE A 281 19.78 6.10 5.61
C ILE A 281 20.95 6.46 6.52
N ASP A 282 21.86 5.52 6.72
CA ASP A 282 23.01 5.75 7.56
C ASP A 282 23.95 6.78 6.91
N GLY A 283 24.22 7.85 7.65
CA GLY A 283 25.16 8.91 7.29
C GLY A 283 24.48 10.18 6.79
N TYR A 284 24.14 11.06 7.76
CA TYR A 284 24.06 12.55 7.82
C TYR A 284 23.77 13.41 6.56
N SER A 285 23.64 12.83 5.38
CA SER A 285 23.66 13.49 4.08
C SER A 285 22.25 13.85 3.61
N ASP A 286 21.28 13.03 4.01
CA ASP A 286 19.86 13.15 3.72
C ASP A 286 19.21 14.00 4.83
N HIS A 287 19.03 15.30 4.57
CA HIS A 287 18.18 16.15 5.40
C HIS A 287 16.72 15.89 5.02
N ASN A 288 15.90 15.49 5.98
CA ASN A 288 14.46 15.45 5.80
C ASN A 288 13.88 16.89 5.70
N LYS A 289 12.67 17.02 5.15
CA LYS A 289 11.99 18.33 4.96
C LYS A 289 11.76 19.12 6.25
N ASN A 290 11.90 18.48 7.40
CA ASN A 290 11.78 19.04 8.75
C ASN A 290 13.14 19.42 9.36
N GLY A 291 14.27 19.20 8.67
CA GLY A 291 15.61 19.59 9.14
C GLY A 291 16.14 18.80 10.34
N ILE A 292 15.52 17.66 10.68
CA ILE A 292 15.90 16.81 11.81
C ILE A 292 16.67 15.59 11.28
N ASN A 293 17.88 15.36 11.78
CA ASN A 293 18.61 14.13 11.49
C ASN A 293 17.86 12.90 12.07
N ASP A 294 17.52 11.91 11.25
CA ASP A 294 16.80 10.71 11.67
C ASP A 294 17.61 9.79 12.58
N GLN A 295 18.95 9.96 12.63
CA GLN A 295 19.82 9.31 13.62
C GLN A 295 19.72 9.94 15.02
N LEU A 296 19.24 11.18 15.14
CA LEU A 296 19.11 11.89 16.43
C LEU A 296 17.75 11.66 17.12
N GLU A 297 16.83 10.90 16.49
CA GLU A 297 15.61 10.45 17.16
C GLU A 297 15.95 9.42 18.25
N ILE A 298 15.48 9.67 19.48
CA ILE A 298 15.75 8.81 20.64
C ILE A 298 15.37 7.36 20.31
N GLY A 299 16.35 6.44 20.33
CA GLY A 299 16.18 5.04 19.96
C GLY A 299 16.60 4.68 18.53
N GLY A 300 17.40 5.53 17.86
CA GLY A 300 18.27 5.22 16.72
C GLY A 300 17.62 4.44 15.58
N GLY A 301 17.21 5.12 14.52
CA GLY A 301 16.64 4.49 13.32
C GLY A 301 15.21 4.93 13.06
N GLY A 302 15.03 5.69 11.98
CA GLY A 302 13.87 6.53 11.72
C GLY A 302 12.63 5.86 11.11
N ILE A 303 11.77 6.73 10.60
CA ILE A 303 10.50 6.43 9.95
C ILE A 303 10.70 6.11 8.47
N THR A 304 10.03 5.07 7.97
CA THR A 304 10.00 4.77 6.52
C THR A 304 9.44 5.94 5.70
N ARG A 305 9.99 6.17 4.52
CA ARG A 305 9.60 7.29 3.65
C ARG A 305 9.61 6.91 2.19
N ARG A 306 8.78 7.61 1.41
CA ARG A 306 8.91 7.62 -0.05
C ARG A 306 10.13 8.44 -0.44
N VAL A 307 10.91 7.89 -1.33
CA VAL A 307 12.11 8.53 -1.87
C VAL A 307 12.06 8.53 -3.38
N LYS A 308 12.66 9.56 -3.96
CA LYS A 308 13.06 9.55 -5.35
C LYS A 308 14.53 9.89 -5.40
N ARG A 309 15.33 9.00 -5.98
CA ARG A 309 16.78 9.13 -6.06
C ARG A 309 17.19 9.31 -7.52
N GLN A 310 18.13 10.21 -7.78
CA GLN A 310 18.75 10.32 -9.10
C GLN A 310 19.87 9.29 -9.19
N TRP A 311 19.86 8.49 -10.26
CA TRP A 311 20.83 7.41 -10.46
C TRP A 311 21.65 7.70 -11.70
N MET A 312 22.96 7.80 -11.51
CA MET A 312 23.90 8.22 -12.53
C MET A 312 24.53 7.00 -13.22
N ALA A 313 25.01 7.19 -14.45
CA ALA A 313 25.58 6.13 -15.27
C ALA A 313 26.85 5.48 -14.65
N ASP A 314 27.50 6.13 -13.69
CA ASP A 314 28.67 5.62 -12.96
C ASP A 314 28.28 4.85 -11.68
N GLY A 315 26.99 4.53 -11.52
CA GLY A 315 26.39 3.86 -10.39
C GLY A 315 26.09 4.78 -9.20
N SER A 316 26.51 6.06 -9.25
CA SER A 316 26.32 6.99 -8.13
C SER A 316 24.85 7.32 -7.94
N LEU A 317 24.40 7.31 -6.68
CA LEU A 317 23.04 7.59 -6.29
C LEU A 317 22.98 8.90 -5.51
N TYR A 318 22.11 9.79 -5.93
CA TYR A 318 21.90 11.11 -5.33
C TYR A 318 20.46 11.25 -4.82
N ASP A 319 20.26 12.23 -3.95
CA ASP A 319 18.93 12.64 -3.52
C ASP A 319 18.09 13.18 -4.69
N SER A 320 16.84 13.53 -4.42
CA SER A 320 15.92 14.01 -5.46
C SER A 320 16.39 15.29 -6.16
N THR A 321 17.21 16.11 -5.48
CA THR A 321 17.74 17.35 -6.04
C THR A 321 19.02 17.14 -6.87
N GLY A 322 19.70 16.01 -6.71
CA GLY A 322 21.00 15.74 -7.35
C GLY A 322 22.17 16.42 -6.62
N THR A 323 21.93 17.02 -5.45
CA THR A 323 22.93 17.81 -4.72
C THR A 323 23.72 16.93 -3.76
N VAL A 324 23.03 16.01 -3.09
CA VAL A 324 23.61 15.15 -2.06
C VAL A 324 23.86 13.78 -2.64
N LYS A 325 25.13 13.36 -2.66
CA LYS A 325 25.51 11.99 -3.00
C LYS A 325 25.30 11.08 -1.78
N LEU A 326 24.58 9.99 -1.98
CA LEU A 326 24.34 8.98 -0.95
C LEU A 326 25.40 7.89 -0.97
N GLY A 327 25.88 7.54 -2.17
CA GLY A 327 26.75 6.39 -2.37
C GLY A 327 26.67 5.86 -3.79
N LYS A 328 27.01 4.58 -3.96
CA LYS A 328 26.91 3.86 -5.24
C LYS A 328 26.01 2.65 -5.13
N VAL A 329 25.13 2.45 -6.11
CA VAL A 329 24.35 1.21 -6.23
C VAL A 329 25.31 0.06 -6.52
N VAL A 330 25.25 -0.98 -5.71
CA VAL A 330 26.08 -2.19 -5.88
C VAL A 330 25.31 -3.25 -6.67
N GLY A 331 24.00 -3.28 -6.49
CA GLY A 331 23.12 -4.25 -7.09
C GLY A 331 21.80 -4.32 -6.33
N TRP A 332 21.01 -5.33 -6.65
CA TRP A 332 19.73 -5.58 -6.04
C TRP A 332 19.40 -7.07 -6.01
N PHE A 333 18.40 -7.43 -5.23
CA PHE A 333 17.85 -8.78 -5.26
C PHE A 333 16.33 -8.75 -5.30
N ARG A 334 15.74 -9.87 -5.71
CA ARG A 334 14.30 -10.05 -5.71
C ARG A 334 13.88 -11.40 -5.17
N ILE A 335 12.75 -11.39 -4.47
CA ILE A 335 12.11 -12.61 -4.02
C ILE A 335 11.50 -13.28 -5.26
N SER A 336 11.89 -14.54 -5.48
CA SER A 336 11.39 -15.44 -6.52
C SER A 336 10.07 -16.08 -6.14
#